data_AF-A0A1G7E307-F1
#
_entry.id   AF-A0A1G7E307-F1
#
_cell.length_a   1.000
_cell.length_b   1.000
_cell.length_c   1.000
_cell.angle_alpha   90.00
_cell.angle_beta   90.00
_cell.angle_gamma   90.00
#
_symmetry.space_group_name_H-M   'P 1'
#
loop_
_entity.id
_entity.type
_entity.pdbx_description
1 polymer ?
#
loop_
_entity_poly.entity_id
_entity_poly.type
_entity_poly.pdbx_seq_one_letter_code
_entity_poly.pdbx_strand_id
1 'polypeptide(L)'
;MESVMGLLLGTLQLFYPLIVMSAIAFVLGLILRSWLWVLASAVLIYPDSWYIGGTPAFPWAIYVPLIPVFVAIWLFLSKKRNRRAAA
;
A
#
# COMPACT_ATOMS: atom_id res chain seq x y z
N MET A 1 14.38 -12.88 0.19
CA MET A 1 13.00 -12.40 0.44
C MET A 1 12.33 -13.21 1.55
N GLU A 2 12.38 -14.53 1.50
CA GLU A 2 11.79 -15.40 2.52
C GLU A 2 12.31 -15.14 3.94
N SER A 3 13.62 -14.88 4.11
CA SER A 3 14.20 -14.54 5.42
C SER A 3 13.70 -13.22 6.00
N VAL A 4 13.55 -12.19 5.15
CA VAL A 4 13.03 -10.87 5.56
C VAL A 4 11.54 -10.97 5.89
N MET A 5 10.77 -11.69 5.07
CA MET A 5 9.34 -11.91 5.29
C MET A 5 9.09 -12.76 6.53
N GLY A 6 9.91 -13.79 6.77
CA GLY A 6 9.88 -14.61 7.98
C GLY A 6 10.18 -13.80 9.25
N LEU A 7 11.11 -12.84 9.19
CA LEU A 7 11.38 -11.94 10.31
C LEU A 7 10.22 -10.97 10.57
N LEU A 8 9.72 -10.30 9.52
CA LEU A 8 8.64 -9.31 9.63
C LEU A 8 7.31 -9.93 10.09
N LEU A 9 6.89 -11.01 9.43
CA LEU A 9 5.57 -11.61 9.64
C LEU A 9 5.58 -12.70 10.71
N GLY A 10 6.70 -13.39 10.88
CA GLY A 10 6.88 -14.43 11.91
C GLY A 10 7.37 -13.85 13.23
N THR A 11 8.63 -13.40 13.28
CA THR A 11 9.28 -12.97 14.54
C THR A 11 8.66 -11.71 15.13
N LEU A 12 8.45 -10.67 14.31
CA LEU A 12 7.85 -9.41 14.78
C LEU A 12 6.32 -9.42 14.77
N GLN A 13 5.69 -10.49 14.25
CA GLN A 13 4.23 -10.65 14.18
C GLN A 13 3.50 -9.45 13.52
N LEU A 14 4.13 -8.81 12.53
CA LEU A 14 3.64 -7.56 11.96
C LEU A 14 2.47 -7.70 10.99
N PHE A 15 2.01 -8.93 10.70
CA PHE A 15 0.95 -9.18 9.72
C PHE A 15 -0.31 -8.33 9.98
N TYR A 16 -0.93 -8.46 11.15
CA TYR A 16 -2.13 -7.66 11.48
C TYR A 16 -1.85 -6.15 11.60
N PRO A 17 -0.78 -5.71 12.30
CA PRO A 17 -0.42 -4.29 12.34
C PRO A 17 -0.23 -3.66 10.97
N LEU A 18 0.46 -4.33 10.03
CA LEU A 18 0.72 -3.81 8.68
C LEU A 18 -0.57 -3.66 7.88
N ILE A 19 -1.44 -4.66 7.91
CA ILE A 19 -2.76 -4.60 7.25
C ILE A 19 -3.60 -3.44 7.79
N VAL A 20 -3.70 -3.32 9.12
CA VAL A 20 -4.49 -2.25 9.76
C VAL A 20 -3.92 -0.87 9.43
N MET A 21 -2.60 -0.70 9.57
CA MET A 21 -1.94 0.57 9.28
C MET A 21 -2.02 0.93 7.80
N SER A 22 -1.95 -0.05 6.90
CA SER A 22 -2.16 0.16 5.47
C SER A 22 -3.58 0.65 5.19
N ALA A 23 -4.61 -0.01 5.75
CA ALA A 23 -5.99 0.41 5.58
C ALA A 23 -6.24 1.84 6.09
N ILE A 24 -5.72 2.18 7.28
CA ILE A 24 -5.79 3.53 7.85
C ILE A 24 -5.09 4.54 6.95
N ALA A 25 -3.84 4.26 6.53
CA ALA A 25 -3.07 5.14 5.66
C ALA A 25 -3.76 5.36 4.31
N PHE A 26 -4.39 4.34 3.74
CA PHE A 26 -5.13 4.43 2.49
C PHE A 26 -6.36 5.34 2.64
N VAL A 27 -7.20 5.10 3.66
CA VAL A 27 -8.40 5.90 3.94
C VAL A 27 -8.03 7.35 4.23
N LEU A 28 -7.04 7.60 5.10
CA LEU A 28 -6.56 8.95 5.39
C LEU A 28 -5.99 9.63 4.14
N GLY A 29 -5.27 8.89 3.29
CA GLY A 29 -4.76 9.39 2.03
C GLY A 29 -5.85 9.81 1.06
N LEU A 30 -6.96 9.09 1.01
CA LEU A 30 -8.14 9.46 0.22
C LEU A 30 -8.84 10.71 0.77
N ILE A 31 -9.11 10.74 2.08
CA ILE A 31 -9.77 11.89 2.75
C ILE A 31 -8.96 13.17 2.56
N LEU A 32 -7.64 13.09 2.81
CA LEU A 32 -6.72 14.23 2.69
C LEU A 32 -6.29 14.52 1.26
N ARG A 33 -6.73 13.72 0.27
CA ARG A 33 -6.28 13.76 -1.13
C ARG A 33 -4.75 13.77 -1.25
N SER A 34 -4.08 13.02 -0.40
CA SER A 34 -2.62 12.95 -0.32
C SER A 34 -2.09 11.69 -0.99
N TRP A 35 -1.47 11.87 -2.16
CA TRP A 35 -0.82 10.78 -2.88
C TRP A 35 0.28 10.10 -2.07
N LEU A 36 0.96 10.82 -1.16
CA LEU A 36 2.01 10.27 -0.30
C LEU A 36 1.45 9.24 0.69
N TRP A 37 0.32 9.55 1.34
CA TRP A 37 -0.35 8.64 2.28
C TRP A 37 -0.86 7.39 1.58
N VAL A 38 -1.44 7.56 0.38
CA VAL A 38 -1.86 6.42 -0.45
C VAL A 38 -0.66 5.57 -0.88
N LEU A 39 0.45 6.18 -1.29
CA LEU A 39 1.65 5.43 -1.63
C LEU A 39 2.25 4.69 -0.42
N ALA A 40 2.24 5.31 0.76
CA ALA A 40 2.67 4.66 2.00
C ALA A 40 1.83 3.42 2.31
N SER A 41 0.51 3.46 2.07
CA SER A 41 -0.34 2.27 2.22
C SER A 41 0.04 1.12 1.29
N ALA A 42 0.47 1.41 0.06
CA ALA A 42 0.94 0.42 -0.90
C ALA A 42 2.20 -0.30 -0.40
N VAL A 43 3.13 0.45 0.19
CA VAL A 43 4.36 -0.11 0.77
C VAL A 43 4.03 -0.95 2.00
N LEU A 44 3.12 -0.48 2.86
CA LEU A 44 2.73 -1.18 4.07
C LEU A 44 2.08 -2.54 3.80
N ILE A 45 1.25 -2.67 2.76
CA ILE A 45 0.54 -3.93 2.43
C ILE A 45 1.38 -4.90 1.60
N TYR A 46 2.54 -4.47 1.10
CA TYR A 46 3.37 -5.30 0.22
C TYR A 46 3.86 -6.61 0.88
N PRO A 47 4.34 -6.61 2.14
CA PRO A 47 4.72 -7.85 2.82
C PRO A 47 3.55 -8.84 2.95
N ASP A 48 2.37 -8.34 3.31
CA ASP A 48 1.17 -9.17 3.49
C ASP A 48 0.68 -9.75 2.16
N SER A 49 0.62 -8.93 1.12
CA SER A 49 0.23 -9.39 -0.23
C SER A 49 1.20 -10.40 -0.83
N TRP A 50 2.50 -10.25 -0.57
CA TRP A 50 3.50 -11.25 -0.93
C TRP A 50 3.28 -12.57 -0.18
N TYR A 51 3.05 -12.49 1.13
CA TYR A 51 2.81 -13.67 1.98
C TYR A 51 1.51 -14.40 1.60
N ILE A 52 0.42 -13.66 1.41
CA ILE A 52 -0.89 -14.20 1.00
C ILE A 52 -0.84 -14.73 -0.44
N GLY A 53 0.04 -14.20 -1.30
CA GLY A 53 0.27 -14.73 -2.65
C GLY A 53 1.19 -15.95 -2.71
N GLY A 54 1.80 -16.33 -1.59
CA GLY A 54 2.64 -17.53 -1.47
C GLY A 54 1.81 -18.81 -1.44
N THR A 55 2.38 -19.95 -1.81
CA THR A 55 1.63 -21.20 -2.02
C THR A 55 1.35 -22.02 -0.75
N PRO A 56 0.10 -22.52 -0.54
CA PRO A 56 -1.10 -22.27 -1.33
C PRO A 56 -1.97 -21.17 -0.68
N ALA A 57 -1.81 -19.93 -1.12
CA ALA A 57 -2.75 -18.85 -0.87
C ALA A 57 -2.74 -17.88 -2.07
N PHE A 58 -3.93 -17.37 -2.38
CA PHE A 58 -4.35 -16.50 -3.47
C PHE A 58 -3.24 -15.86 -4.34
N PRO A 59 -2.84 -16.48 -5.47
CA PRO A 59 -1.76 -15.96 -6.34
C PRO A 59 -2.01 -14.53 -6.86
N TRP A 60 -3.28 -14.14 -6.98
CA TRP A 60 -3.66 -12.79 -7.40
C TRP A 60 -3.39 -11.73 -6.32
N ALA A 61 -3.21 -12.11 -5.05
CA ALA A 61 -3.03 -11.19 -3.94
C ALA A 61 -1.74 -10.37 -4.06
N ILE A 62 -0.72 -10.89 -4.74
CA ILE A 62 0.54 -10.17 -5.03
C ILE A 62 0.32 -8.85 -5.78
N TYR A 63 -0.81 -8.72 -6.48
CA TYR A 63 -1.18 -7.53 -7.24
C TYR A 63 -1.98 -6.50 -6.43
N VAL A 64 -2.40 -6.81 -5.20
CA VAL A 64 -3.17 -5.89 -4.33
C VAL A 64 -2.47 -4.53 -4.15
N PRO A 65 -1.14 -4.44 -3.95
CA PRO A 65 -0.44 -3.15 -3.84
C PRO A 65 -0.56 -2.25 -5.07
N LEU A 66 -0.91 -2.79 -6.24
CA LEU A 66 -1.06 -1.99 -7.46
C LEU A 66 -2.27 -1.03 -7.35
N ILE A 67 -3.31 -1.39 -6.61
CA ILE A 67 -4.50 -0.55 -6.40
C ILE A 67 -4.10 0.80 -5.78
N PRO A 68 -3.47 0.87 -4.59
CA PRO A 68 -3.02 2.13 -4.03
C PRO A 68 -1.97 2.83 -4.89
N VAL A 69 -1.13 2.12 -5.63
CA VAL A 69 -0.17 2.75 -6.58
C VAL A 69 -0.91 3.53 -7.67
N PHE A 70 -1.89 2.94 -8.35
CA PHE A 70 -2.65 3.64 -9.39
C PHE A 70 -3.43 4.84 -8.83
N VAL A 71 -4.02 4.69 -7.64
CA VAL A 71 -4.71 5.79 -6.96
C VAL A 71 -3.74 6.92 -6.60
N ALA A 72 -2.54 6.60 -6.09
CA ALA A 72 -1.51 7.58 -5.78
C ALA A 72 -1.05 8.35 -7.03
N ILE A 73 -0.83 7.65 -8.15
CA ILE A 73 -0.49 8.28 -9.44
C ILE A 73 -1.59 9.24 -9.88
N TRP A 74 -2.85 8.80 -9.84
CA TRP A 74 -3.99 9.65 -10.22
C TRP A 74 -4.10 10.91 -9.34
N LEU A 75 -3.95 10.78 -8.02
CA LEU A 75 -3.95 11.91 -7.09
C LEU A 75 -2.77 12.86 -7.34
N PHE A 76 -1.58 12.32 -7.61
CA PHE A 76 -0.40 13.11 -7.92
C PHE A 76 -0.59 13.97 -9.19
N LEU A 77 -1.07 13.36 -10.27
CA LEU A 77 -1.35 14.05 -11.53
C LEU A 77 -2.44 15.10 -11.37
N SER A 78 -3.51 14.78 -10.63
CA SER A 78 -4.61 15.71 -10.34
C SER A 78 -4.13 16.93 -9.54
N LYS A 79 -3.28 16.72 -8.53
CA LYS A 79 -2.67 17.81 -7.73
C LYS A 79 -1.76 18.70 -8.58
N LYS A 80 -0.96 18.10 -9.48
CA LYS A 80 -0.08 18.85 -10.40
C LYS A 80 -0.88 19.71 -11.37
N ARG A 81 -1.98 19.18 -11.92
CA ARG A 81 -2.88 19.93 -12.81
C ARG A 81 -3.49 21.14 -12.10
N ASN A 82 -4.02 20.95 -10.89
CA ASN A 82 -4.64 22.05 -10.14
C ASN A 82 -3.65 23.16 -9.78
N ARG A 83 -2.38 22.82 -9.46
CA ARG A 83 -1.33 23.82 -9.23
C ARG A 83 -0.99 24.63 -10.47
N ARG A 84 -0.97 23.99 -11.65
CA ARG A 84 -0.71 24.69 -12.92
C ARG A 84 -1.87 25.59 -13.35
N ALA A 85 -3.11 25.26 -12.99
CA ALA A 85 -4.27 26.08 -13.31
C ALA A 85 -4.46 27.30 -12.37
N ALA A 86 -3.77 27.30 -11.23
CA ALA A 86 -3.83 28.36 -10.22
C ALA A 86 -2.61 29.31 -10.25
N ALA A 87 -1.67 29.08 -11.17
CA ALA A 87 -0.48 29.90 -11.42
C ALA A 87 -0.63 30.61 -12.77
#